data_AF-A0A1H9HY98-F1
#
_entry.id   AF-A0A1H9HY98-F1
#
_cell.length_a   1.000
_cell.length_b   1.000
_cell.length_c   1.000
_cell.angle_alpha   90.00
_cell.angle_beta   90.00
_cell.angle_gamma   90.00
#
_symmetry.space_group_name_H-M   'P 1'
#
loop_
_entity.id
_entity.type
_entity.pdbx_description
1 polymer ?
#
loop_
_entity_poly.entity_id
_entity_poly.type
_entity_poly.pdbx_seq_one_letter_code
_entity_poly.pdbx_strand_id
1 'polypeptide(L)'
;MTTVKDRFSIILTNDEMNRTKICEKENGITDVSVDVHGLDVKDSKRLVNNIINLAPCKLQLHIIHGYRHGTAIKTMINTRLFNEKIEGIYPDERNMGLTHIYVL
;
A
#
# COMPACT_ATOMS: atom_id res chain seq x y z
N MET A 1 1.95 -23.68 -0.58
CA MET A 1 1.24 -22.46 -0.16
C MET A 1 1.66 -21.35 -1.09
N THR A 2 0.72 -20.66 -1.72
CA THR A 2 0.99 -19.50 -2.59
C THR A 2 1.29 -18.30 -1.69
N THR A 3 2.47 -17.69 -1.83
CA THR A 3 2.92 -16.54 -1.01
C THR A 3 2.16 -15.27 -1.37
N VAL A 4 2.27 -14.21 -0.55
CA VAL A 4 1.70 -12.90 -0.92
C VAL A 4 2.31 -12.40 -2.22
N LYS A 5 3.62 -12.62 -2.40
CA LYS A 5 4.37 -12.23 -3.60
C LYS A 5 3.82 -12.90 -4.86
N ASP A 6 3.48 -14.19 -4.79
CA ASP A 6 2.92 -14.94 -5.92
C ASP A 6 1.52 -14.42 -6.31
N ARG A 7 0.70 -14.01 -5.33
CA ARG A 7 -0.61 -13.41 -5.62
C ARG A 7 -0.47 -12.05 -6.29
N PHE A 8 0.50 -11.25 -5.82
CA PHE A 8 0.74 -9.93 -6.36
C PHE A 8 1.26 -10.00 -7.79
N SER A 9 2.16 -10.93 -8.11
CA SER A 9 2.73 -11.07 -9.46
C SER A 9 1.71 -11.49 -10.53
N ILE A 10 0.55 -12.02 -10.14
CA ILE A 10 -0.55 -12.37 -11.07
C ILE A 10 -1.33 -11.13 -11.52
N ILE A 11 -1.43 -10.10 -10.67
CA ILE A 11 -2.32 -8.95 -10.88
C ILE A 11 -1.55 -7.65 -11.11
N LEU A 12 -0.42 -7.47 -10.43
CA LEU A 12 0.41 -6.29 -10.53
C LEU A 12 1.32 -6.39 -11.76
N THR A 13 1.45 -5.28 -12.47
CA THR A 13 2.43 -5.14 -13.55
C THR A 13 3.86 -5.21 -13.02
N ASN A 14 4.84 -5.44 -13.89
CA ASN A 14 6.25 -5.45 -13.51
C ASN A 14 6.70 -4.14 -12.85
N ASP A 15 6.20 -2.99 -13.32
CA ASP A 15 6.51 -1.69 -12.69
C ASP A 15 5.95 -1.59 -11.27
N GLU A 16 4.69 -2.00 -11.08
CA GLU A 16 4.06 -2.03 -9.76
C GLU A 16 4.74 -3.01 -8.81
N MET A 17 5.19 -4.16 -9.31
CA MET A 17 6.00 -5.11 -8.54
C MET A 17 7.35 -4.50 -8.13
N ASN A 18 8.02 -3.75 -9.03
CA ASN A 18 9.28 -3.08 -8.70
C ASN A 18 9.10 -1.95 -7.66
N ARG A 19 7.92 -1.32 -7.63
CA ARG A 19 7.52 -0.33 -6.63
C ARG A 19 7.11 -0.94 -5.29
N THR A 20 6.95 -2.26 -5.22
CA THR A 20 6.41 -2.96 -4.06
C THR A 20 7.47 -3.83 -3.38
N LYS A 21 7.72 -3.59 -2.09
CA LYS A 21 8.55 -4.43 -1.23
C LYS A 21 7.66 -5.20 -0.27
N ILE A 22 7.88 -6.51 -0.16
CA ILE A 22 7.09 -7.41 0.69
C ILE A 22 8.03 -8.08 1.68
N CYS A 23 7.69 -8.02 2.96
CA CYS A 23 8.41 -8.67 4.05
C CYS A 23 7.40 -9.45 4.90
N GLU A 24 7.44 -10.78 4.82
CA GLU A 24 6.61 -11.65 5.64
C GLU A 24 7.28 -11.84 7.01
N LYS A 25 6.61 -11.44 8.10
CA LYS A 25 7.14 -11.57 9.46
C LYS A 25 6.70 -12.89 10.10
N GLU A 26 7.50 -13.37 11.05
CA GLU A 26 7.21 -14.59 11.83
C GLU A 26 5.90 -14.53 12.62
N ASN A 27 5.43 -13.32 12.97
CA ASN A 27 4.17 -13.10 13.69
C ASN A 27 2.91 -13.20 12.80
N GLY A 28 3.06 -13.57 11.53
CA GLY A 28 1.96 -13.71 10.57
C GLY A 28 1.44 -12.39 9.99
N ILE A 29 2.06 -11.25 10.32
CA ILE A 29 1.78 -9.96 9.70
C ILE A 29 2.70 -9.79 8.50
N THR A 30 2.14 -9.39 7.37
CA THR A 30 2.94 -9.01 6.20
C THR A 30 3.18 -7.50 6.21
N ASP A 31 4.43 -7.08 6.13
CA ASP A 31 4.77 -5.68 5.85
C ASP A 31 4.88 -5.50 4.35
N VAL A 32 4.14 -4.55 3.79
CA VAL A 32 4.27 -4.15 2.39
C VAL A 32 4.57 -2.67 2.31
N SER A 33 5.63 -2.31 1.60
CA SER A 33 5.91 -0.91 1.25
C SER A 33 5.67 -0.71 -0.23
N VAL A 34 4.92 0.32 -0.60
CA VAL A 34 4.60 0.64 -2.00
C VAL A 34 4.96 2.08 -2.31
N ASP A 35 5.76 2.27 -3.35
CA ASP A 35 6.13 3.58 -3.88
C ASP A 35 5.16 4.04 -4.97
N VAL A 36 4.24 4.93 -4.59
CA VAL A 36 3.27 5.56 -5.50
C VAL A 36 3.71 6.97 -5.91
N HIS A 37 4.91 7.40 -5.52
CA HIS A 37 5.44 8.69 -5.93
C HIS A 37 5.56 8.77 -7.45
N GLY A 38 5.10 9.89 -8.01
CA GLY A 38 5.09 10.14 -9.45
C GLY A 38 3.95 9.45 -10.20
N LEU A 39 3.12 8.63 -9.55
CA LEU A 39 1.89 8.11 -10.14
C LEU A 39 0.78 9.15 -10.07
N ASP A 40 -0.20 9.04 -10.95
CA ASP A 40 -1.43 9.80 -10.79
C ASP A 40 -2.29 9.22 -9.65
N VAL A 41 -3.30 9.99 -9.22
CA VAL A 41 -4.19 9.60 -8.11
C VAL A 41 -4.98 8.33 -8.43
N LYS A 42 -5.37 8.12 -9.69
CA LYS A 42 -6.20 6.98 -10.10
C LYS A 42 -5.39 5.70 -10.06
N ASP A 43 -4.18 5.71 -10.60
CA ASP A 43 -3.25 4.58 -10.60
C ASP A 43 -2.76 4.27 -9.19
N SER A 44 -2.45 5.31 -8.39
CA SER A 44 -2.12 5.14 -6.97
C SER A 44 -3.23 4.42 -6.22
N LYS A 45 -4.49 4.86 -6.42
CA LYS A 45 -5.67 4.25 -5.78
C LYS A 45 -5.87 2.81 -6.24
N ARG A 46 -5.75 2.54 -7.54
CA ARG A 46 -5.88 1.20 -8.11
C ARG A 46 -4.84 0.24 -7.52
N LEU A 47 -3.57 0.63 -7.51
CA LEU A 47 -2.47 -0.18 -6.99
C LEU A 47 -2.67 -0.50 -5.50
N VAL A 48 -2.94 0.52 -4.68
CA VAL A 48 -3.17 0.35 -3.24
C VAL A 48 -4.36 -0.58 -2.98
N ASN A 49 -5.48 -0.41 -3.68
CA ASN A 49 -6.62 -1.31 -3.54
C ASN A 49 -6.32 -2.75 -3.96
N ASN A 50 -5.55 -2.95 -5.03
CA ASN A 50 -5.14 -4.28 -5.44
C ASN A 50 -4.30 -4.96 -4.34
N ILE A 51 -3.34 -4.25 -3.76
CA ILE A 51 -2.52 -4.75 -2.65
C ILE A 51 -3.40 -5.17 -1.46
N ILE A 52 -4.31 -4.29 -1.03
CA ILE A 52 -5.23 -4.56 0.10
C ILE A 52 -6.10 -5.79 -0.18
N ASN A 53 -6.64 -5.90 -1.39
CA ASN A 53 -7.56 -6.99 -1.73
C ASN A 53 -6.86 -8.34 -1.89
N LEU A 54 -5.61 -8.35 -2.37
CA LEU A 54 -4.84 -9.56 -2.62
C LEU A 54 -4.16 -10.12 -1.36
N ALA A 55 -4.02 -9.31 -0.31
CA ALA A 55 -3.49 -9.76 0.97
C ALA A 55 -4.46 -10.78 1.61
N PRO A 56 -4.02 -12.03 1.86
CA PRO A 56 -4.84 -13.08 2.46
C PRO A 56 -4.85 -13.04 4.00
N CYS A 57 -4.08 -12.13 4.60
CA CYS A 57 -3.86 -12.02 6.04
C CYS A 57 -3.62 -10.57 6.45
N LYS A 58 -3.40 -10.39 7.76
CA LYS A 58 -3.05 -9.11 8.36
C LYS A 58 -1.87 -8.46 7.64
N LEU A 59 -2.10 -7.23 7.21
CA LEU A 59 -1.16 -6.47 6.39
C LEU A 59 -0.90 -5.10 7.04
N GLN A 60 0.37 -4.76 7.17
CA GLN A 60 0.82 -3.41 7.44
C GLN A 60 1.35 -2.80 6.14
N LEU A 61 0.59 -1.87 5.58
CA LEU A 61 0.90 -1.21 4.30
C LEU A 61 1.53 0.16 4.55
N HIS A 62 2.67 0.40 3.91
CA HIS A 62 3.45 1.64 3.98
C HIS A 62 3.43 2.30 2.60
N ILE A 63 2.64 3.37 2.44
CA ILE A 63 2.47 4.06 1.16
C ILE A 63 3.39 5.26 1.09
N ILE A 64 4.40 5.18 0.23
CA ILE A 64 5.34 6.27 -0.05
C ILE A 64 4.75 7.10 -1.20
N HIS A 65 4.18 8.26 -0.88
CA HIS A 65 3.56 9.16 -1.85
C HIS A 65 4.39 10.43 -2.12
N GLY A 66 5.41 10.69 -1.30
CA GLY A 66 6.31 11.84 -1.41
C GLY A 66 5.77 13.09 -0.71
N TYR A 67 6.68 13.91 -0.16
CA TYR A 67 6.27 15.02 0.71
C TYR A 67 5.66 16.22 -0.03
N ARG A 68 6.34 16.75 -1.05
CA ARG A 68 5.95 18.01 -1.72
C ARG A 68 4.96 17.82 -2.86
N HIS A 69 5.09 16.72 -3.61
CA HIS A 69 4.28 16.42 -4.79
C HIS A 69 3.21 15.34 -4.53
N GLY A 70 3.26 14.69 -3.37
CA GLY A 70 2.31 13.64 -2.98
C GLY A 70 1.00 14.14 -2.38
N THR A 71 0.79 15.45 -2.24
CA THR A 71 -0.36 16.02 -1.51
C THR A 71 -1.71 15.50 -2.01
N ALA A 72 -1.90 15.39 -3.33
CA ALA A 72 -3.13 14.85 -3.90
C ALA A 72 -3.35 13.36 -3.56
N ILE A 73 -2.28 12.57 -3.56
CA ILE A 73 -2.31 11.16 -3.18
C ILE A 73 -2.53 11.01 -1.68
N LYS A 74 -1.85 11.81 -0.85
CA LYS A 74 -2.07 11.88 0.59
C LYS A 74 -3.52 12.19 0.90
N THR A 75 -4.10 13.20 0.25
CA THR A 75 -5.53 13.53 0.40
C THR A 75 -6.41 12.35 -0.04
N MET A 76 -6.11 11.71 -1.17
CA MET A 76 -6.85 10.54 -1.64
C MET A 76 -6.82 9.40 -0.61
N ILE A 77 -5.67 9.07 -0.05
CA ILE A 77 -5.52 8.01 0.95
C ILE A 77 -6.35 8.34 2.19
N ASN A 78 -6.26 9.56 2.71
CA ASN A 78 -6.89 9.92 3.97
C ASN A 78 -8.40 10.21 3.86
N THR A 79 -8.93 10.49 2.67
CA THR A 79 -10.33 10.96 2.51
C THR A 79 -11.17 10.14 1.55
N ARG A 80 -10.56 9.34 0.67
CA ARG A 80 -11.24 8.69 -0.47
C ARG A 80 -10.85 7.22 -0.68
N LEU A 81 -9.96 6.68 0.14
CA LEU A 81 -9.60 5.27 0.14
C LEU A 81 -10.52 4.54 1.11
N PHE A 82 -11.55 3.91 0.55
CA PHE A 82 -12.52 3.11 1.29
C PHE A 82 -12.36 1.66 0.87
N ASN A 83 -12.09 0.79 1.84
CA ASN A 83 -12.03 -0.65 1.68
C ASN A 83 -12.39 -1.28 3.03
N GLU A 84 -13.27 -2.28 3.03
CA GLU A 84 -13.80 -2.92 4.24
C GLU A 84 -12.73 -3.59 5.11
N LYS A 85 -11.58 -3.94 4.50
CA LYS A 85 -10.45 -4.55 5.21
C LYS A 85 -9.58 -3.55 5.95
N ILE A 86 -9.73 -2.24 5.71
CA ILE A 86 -8.92 -1.20 6.37
C ILE A 86 -9.46 -0.98 7.78
N GLU A 87 -8.60 -1.20 8.77
CA GLU A 87 -8.89 -0.89 10.17
C GLU A 87 -8.37 0.48 10.61
N GLY A 88 -7.29 0.96 9.99
CA GLY A 88 -6.68 2.23 10.38
C GLY A 88 -5.79 2.81 9.31
N ILE A 89 -5.78 4.14 9.23
CA ILE A 89 -4.92 4.95 8.37
C ILE A 89 -4.25 6.00 9.25
N TYR A 90 -2.93 6.08 9.22
CA TYR A 90 -2.17 7.07 9.99
C TYR A 90 -0.99 7.62 9.18
N PRO A 91 -0.83 8.96 9.07
CA PRO A 91 0.38 9.53 8.50
C PRO A 91 1.58 9.24 9.40
N ASP A 92 2.78 9.07 8.81
CA ASP A 92 4.00 8.94 9.59
C ASP A 92 4.38 10.30 10.23
N GLU A 93 4.76 10.28 11.51
CA GLU A 93 5.06 11.49 12.28
C GLU A 93 6.41 12.13 11.91
N ARG A 94 7.35 11.35 11.38
CA ARG A 94 8.72 11.76 11.04
C ARG A 94 8.93 11.89 9.54
N ASN A 95 8.10 11.24 8.73
CA ASN A 95 8.15 11.26 7.28
C ASN A 95 6.79 11.61 6.68
N MET A 96 6.57 12.90 6.43
CA MET A 96 5.31 13.41 5.88
C MET A 96 4.97 12.90 4.47
N GLY A 97 5.91 12.26 3.76
CA GLY A 97 5.71 11.57 2.48
C GLY A 97 5.29 10.10 2.59
N LEU A 98 5.03 9.63 3.82
CA LEU A 98 4.63 8.26 4.13
C LEU A 98 3.27 8.24 4.82
N THR A 99 2.46 7.23 4.53
CA THR A 99 1.22 6.94 5.24
C THR A 99 1.09 5.45 5.45
N HIS A 100 0.73 5.07 6.65
CA HIS A 100 0.56 3.69 7.03
C HIS A 100 -0.92 3.31 7.02
N ILE A 101 -1.19 2.08 6.62
CA ILE A 101 -2.53 1.49 6.64
C ILE A 101 -2.43 0.12 7.31
N TYR A 102 -3.30 -0.15 8.26
CA TYR A 102 -3.47 -1.47 8.86
C TYR A 102 -4.70 -2.15 8.25
N VAL A 103 -4.53 -3.41 7.83
CA VAL A 103 -5.52 -4.19 7.08
C VAL A 103 -5.67 -5.57 7.71
N LEU A 104 -6.91 -6.06 7.81
CA LEU A 104 -7.25 -7.40 8.31
C LEU A 104 -7.69 -8.39 7.22
#